data_AF-A0AA38CRE5-F1
#
_entry.id   AF-A0AA38CRE5-F1
#
_cell.length_a   1.000
_cell.length_b   1.000
_cell.length_c   1.000
_cell.angle_alpha   90.00
_cell.angle_beta   90.00
_cell.angle_gamma   90.00
#
_symmetry.space_group_name_H-M   'P 1'
#
loop_
_entity.id
_entity.type
_entity.pdbx_description
1 polymer ?
#
loop_
_entity_poly.entity_id
_entity_poly.type
_entity_poly.pdbx_seq_one_letter_code
_entity_poly.pdbx_strand_id
1 'polypeptide(L)'
;VGLAAFDLRTAALHLSQFIETSHSYQNTKTLLHYYDPTDIIVPQVKMAADGMVGVSTVVDSSYSLSNKVIMARGCFDDTKGAMMVKNLAVEEPSALILDTYHKQYYLCLAAAAATIKWVESEKGLSITNHSVLVTFNGSFDHMSIDTTSVQNLELIEPLASIPGLPSNKRSSLFRMLNSTKTTGGSRLLRANLLQPLKDIETVSARLDCLDELTSNEKLFFGLFQVLQKIPKDIDRVLCHFCFKSKKLSVESSRYTSVRRSQMVVASIILLKEALEALPLLSK
;
A
#
# COMPACT_ATOMS: atom_id res chain seq x y z
N VAL A 1 0.57 -16.97 -9.08
CA VAL A 1 1.42 -16.19 -8.15
C VAL A 1 0.57 -15.67 -7.01
N GLY A 2 1.06 -15.75 -5.77
CA GLY A 2 0.46 -15.09 -4.61
C GLY A 2 1.36 -13.97 -4.12
N LEU A 3 0.79 -12.80 -3.88
CA LEU A 3 1.49 -11.58 -3.50
C LEU A 3 0.80 -10.97 -2.27
N ALA A 4 1.61 -10.51 -1.32
CA ALA A 4 1.17 -9.74 -0.17
C ALA A 4 2.01 -8.47 -0.06
N ALA A 5 1.39 -7.32 -0.28
CA ALA A 5 2.03 -6.02 -0.15
C ALA A 5 1.56 -5.36 1.15
N PHE A 6 2.50 -5.02 2.03
CA PHE A 6 2.18 -4.43 3.33
C PHE A 6 2.72 -2.99 3.43
N ASP A 7 1.83 -2.00 3.38
CA ASP A 7 2.20 -0.60 3.62
C ASP A 7 2.15 -0.28 5.11
N LEU A 8 3.33 -0.18 5.72
CA LEU A 8 3.50 0.17 7.14
C LEU A 8 3.15 1.64 7.46
N ARG A 9 2.92 2.49 6.45
CA ARG A 9 2.55 3.91 6.64
C ARG A 9 1.04 4.12 6.71
N THR A 10 0.26 3.16 6.20
CA THR A 10 -1.21 3.18 6.23
C THR A 10 -1.79 1.98 6.98
N ALA A 11 -0.94 1.07 7.49
CA ALA A 11 -1.33 -0.20 8.09
C ALA A 11 -2.28 -0.99 7.17
N ALA A 12 -1.99 -1.01 5.87
CA ALA A 12 -2.79 -1.70 4.86
C ALA A 12 -2.04 -2.90 4.29
N LEU A 13 -2.66 -4.07 4.35
CA LEU A 13 -2.16 -5.33 3.80
C LEU A 13 -3.01 -5.72 2.58
N HIS A 14 -2.43 -5.59 1.40
CA HIS A 14 -3.08 -5.91 0.14
C HIS A 14 -2.66 -7.30 -0.30
N LEU A 15 -3.66 -8.17 -0.49
CA LEU A 15 -3.48 -9.56 -0.85
C LEU A 15 -3.98 -9.78 -2.27
N SER A 16 -3.13 -10.37 -3.11
CA SER A 16 -3.47 -10.65 -4.51
C SER A 16 -3.03 -12.04 -4.92
N GLN A 17 -3.92 -12.80 -5.55
CA GLN A 17 -3.61 -14.08 -6.16
C GLN A 17 -4.14 -14.10 -7.60
N PHE A 18 -3.27 -14.44 -8.54
CA PHE A 18 -3.59 -14.46 -9.96
C PHE A 18 -2.74 -15.50 -10.69
N ILE A 19 -3.21 -15.90 -11.86
CA ILE A 19 -2.47 -16.78 -12.76
C ILE A 19 -1.54 -15.92 -13.61
N GLU A 20 -0.28 -16.32 -13.70
CA GLU A 20 0.65 -15.72 -14.64
C GLU A 20 0.67 -16.61 -15.88
N THR A 21 0.21 -16.09 -17.02
CA THR A 21 0.11 -16.85 -18.27
C THR A 21 1.41 -16.81 -19.08
N SER A 22 2.33 -15.91 -18.74
CA SER A 22 3.59 -15.69 -19.45
C SER A 22 4.80 -15.91 -18.54
N HIS A 23 5.87 -16.48 -19.10
CA HIS A 23 7.18 -16.58 -18.45
C HIS A 23 7.82 -15.22 -18.11
N SER A 24 7.27 -14.11 -18.64
CA SER A 24 7.78 -12.77 -18.40
C SER A 24 7.33 -12.16 -17.05
N TYR A 25 6.40 -12.80 -16.34
CA TYR A 25 5.84 -12.33 -15.06
C TYR A 25 5.27 -10.90 -15.11
N GLN A 26 4.53 -10.58 -16.17
CA GLN A 26 4.10 -9.22 -16.44
C GLN A 26 3.14 -8.68 -15.37
N ASN A 27 2.15 -9.48 -14.95
CA ASN A 27 1.21 -9.05 -13.92
C ASN A 27 1.94 -8.80 -12.59
N THR A 28 2.90 -9.68 -12.26
CA THR A 28 3.75 -9.53 -11.08
C THR A 28 4.60 -8.26 -11.15
N LYS A 29 5.24 -7.97 -12.30
CA LYS A 29 6.03 -6.74 -12.52
C LYS A 29 5.18 -5.48 -12.43
N THR A 30 3.99 -5.49 -13.02
CA THR A 30 3.05 -4.37 -12.92
C THR A 30 2.69 -4.08 -11.46
N LEU A 31 2.41 -5.10 -10.66
CA LEU A 31 2.12 -4.92 -9.24
C LEU A 31 3.34 -4.45 -8.44
N LEU A 32 4.53 -5.00 -8.71
CA LEU A 32 5.77 -4.54 -8.06
C LEU A 32 6.05 -3.07 -8.38
N HIS A 33 5.84 -2.64 -9.61
CA HIS A 33 5.97 -1.22 -9.99
C HIS A 33 4.89 -0.34 -9.33
N TYR A 34 3.67 -0.85 -9.20
CA TYR A 34 2.59 -0.14 -8.51
C TYR A 34 2.90 0.09 -7.03
N TYR A 35 3.30 -0.97 -6.32
CA TYR A 35 3.57 -0.91 -4.89
C TYR A 35 4.91 -0.24 -4.55
N ASP A 36 5.85 -0.20 -5.49
CA ASP A 36 7.18 0.39 -5.32
C ASP A 36 7.87 -0.04 -4.00
N PRO A 37 8.08 -1.36 -3.81
CA PRO A 37 8.47 -1.91 -2.52
C PRO A 37 9.92 -1.57 -2.16
N THR A 38 10.12 -1.21 -0.89
CA THR A 38 11.45 -1.01 -0.29
C THR A 38 12.17 -2.33 -0.04
N ASP A 39 11.43 -3.33 0.44
CA ASP A 39 11.91 -4.66 0.75
C ASP A 39 11.04 -5.70 0.01
N ILE A 40 11.66 -6.64 -0.70
CA ILE A 40 10.97 -7.70 -1.45
C ILE A 40 11.33 -9.05 -0.83
N ILE A 41 10.32 -9.71 -0.26
CA ILE A 41 10.47 -11.00 0.40
C ILE A 41 10.15 -12.11 -0.59
N VAL A 42 11.08 -13.03 -0.80
CA VAL A 42 10.90 -14.19 -1.69
C VAL A 42 11.31 -15.50 -1.01
N PRO A 43 10.69 -16.63 -1.38
CA PRO A 43 11.16 -17.93 -0.92
C PRO A 43 12.52 -18.28 -1.52
N GLN A 44 13.30 -19.10 -0.82
CA GLN A 44 14.56 -19.68 -1.31
C GLN A 44 14.32 -20.76 -2.38
N VAL A 45 13.67 -20.39 -3.47
CA VAL A 45 13.33 -21.29 -4.57
C VAL A 45 13.71 -20.63 -5.88
N LYS A 46 14.62 -21.26 -6.63
CA LYS A 46 15.12 -20.74 -7.92
C LYS A 46 14.18 -21.09 -9.09
N MET A 47 13.42 -22.18 -9.00
CA MET A 47 12.51 -22.67 -10.06
C MET A 47 11.10 -22.86 -9.51
N ALA A 48 10.09 -22.40 -10.24
CA ALA A 48 8.69 -22.62 -9.92
C ALA A 48 8.30 -24.10 -10.12
N ALA A 49 7.16 -24.50 -9.52
CA ALA A 49 6.72 -25.91 -9.50
C ALA A 49 6.39 -26.48 -10.89
N ASP A 50 6.12 -25.61 -11.86
CA ASP A 50 5.84 -25.88 -13.27
C ASP A 50 7.11 -25.83 -14.16
N GLY A 51 8.29 -25.68 -13.56
CA GLY A 51 9.56 -25.53 -14.28
C GLY A 51 9.81 -24.12 -14.82
N MET A 52 8.93 -23.14 -14.53
CA MET A 52 9.20 -21.76 -14.87
C MET A 52 10.32 -21.15 -14.00
N VAL A 53 10.93 -20.08 -14.52
CA VAL A 53 11.88 -19.24 -13.79
C VAL A 53 11.20 -18.73 -12.51
N GLY A 54 11.77 -18.98 -11.34
CA GLY A 54 11.15 -18.57 -10.08
C GLY A 54 10.97 -17.05 -10.01
N VAL A 55 9.97 -16.58 -9.27
CA VAL A 55 9.77 -15.13 -9.02
C VAL A 55 11.03 -14.49 -8.40
N SER A 56 11.81 -15.27 -7.64
CA SER A 56 13.09 -14.83 -7.04
C SER A 56 14.10 -14.32 -8.08
N THR A 57 14.18 -14.97 -9.24
CA THR A 57 15.07 -14.59 -10.36
C THR A 57 14.53 -13.43 -11.19
N VAL A 58 13.20 -13.26 -11.26
CA VAL A 58 12.59 -12.07 -11.88
C VAL A 58 12.95 -10.81 -11.09
N VAL A 59 12.87 -10.88 -9.76
CA VAL A 59 13.24 -9.78 -8.86
C VAL A 59 14.71 -9.39 -9.05
N ASP A 60 15.62 -10.36 -9.16
CA ASP A 60 17.06 -10.09 -9.39
C ASP A 60 17.33 -9.29 -10.66
N SER A 61 16.55 -9.56 -11.72
CA SER A 61 16.75 -8.92 -13.04
C SER A 61 16.18 -7.51 -13.14
N SER A 62 15.10 -7.22 -12.40
CA SER A 62 14.24 -6.06 -12.65
C SER A 62 14.18 -5.05 -11.49
N TYR A 63 14.65 -5.41 -10.28
CA TYR A 63 14.53 -4.58 -9.07
C TYR A 63 15.82 -4.56 -8.24
N SER A 64 16.92 -4.12 -8.84
CA SER A 64 18.24 -4.07 -8.17
C SER A 64 18.35 -3.04 -7.03
N LEU A 65 17.45 -2.05 -6.98
CA LEU A 65 17.42 -1.02 -5.95
C LEU A 65 16.65 -1.43 -4.69
N SER A 66 15.72 -2.39 -4.79
CA SER A 66 14.94 -2.88 -3.65
C SER A 66 15.73 -3.92 -2.88
N ASN A 67 15.63 -3.90 -1.55
CA ASN A 67 16.31 -4.90 -0.72
C ASN A 67 15.62 -6.26 -0.85
N LYS A 68 16.33 -7.24 -1.39
CA LYS A 68 15.82 -8.61 -1.54
C LYS A 68 16.06 -9.41 -0.26
N VAL A 69 14.98 -9.90 0.34
CA VAL A 69 15.01 -10.74 1.54
C VAL A 69 14.62 -12.17 1.15
N ILE A 70 15.51 -13.12 1.45
CA ILE A 70 15.24 -14.54 1.21
C ILE A 70 14.79 -15.18 2.51
N MET A 71 13.61 -15.81 2.50
CA MET A 71 13.08 -16.57 3.64
C MET A 71 12.92 -18.05 3.29
N ALA A 72 13.05 -18.90 4.31
CA ALA A 72 12.81 -20.33 4.19
C ALA A 72 11.37 -20.62 3.78
N ARG A 73 11.15 -21.68 2.99
CA ARG A 73 9.81 -22.07 2.50
C ARG A 73 8.80 -22.26 3.64
N GLY A 74 9.23 -22.76 4.80
CA GLY A 74 8.37 -22.94 5.97
C GLY A 74 7.84 -21.63 6.60
N CYS A 75 8.34 -20.47 6.18
CA CYS A 75 7.76 -19.17 6.55
C CYS A 75 6.55 -18.80 5.68
N PHE A 76 6.37 -19.44 4.52
CA PHE A 76 5.26 -19.23 3.60
C PHE A 76 4.19 -20.30 3.86
N ASP A 77 3.44 -20.11 4.95
CA ASP A 77 2.45 -21.05 5.46
C ASP A 77 1.07 -20.38 5.39
N ASP A 78 0.22 -20.90 4.53
CA ASP A 78 -1.13 -20.39 4.25
C ASP A 78 -2.02 -20.43 5.50
N THR A 79 -1.95 -21.51 6.27
CA THR A 79 -2.73 -21.69 7.50
C THR A 79 -2.34 -20.66 8.55
N LYS A 80 -1.02 -20.46 8.77
CA LYS A 80 -0.53 -19.38 9.64
C LYS A 80 -0.90 -18.01 9.11
N GLY A 81 -0.81 -17.80 7.80
CA GLY A 81 -1.19 -16.56 7.14
C GLY A 81 -2.65 -16.20 7.36
N ALA A 82 -3.56 -17.15 7.19
CA ALA A 82 -4.98 -16.98 7.43
C ALA A 82 -5.28 -16.59 8.88
N MET A 83 -4.65 -17.26 9.85
CA MET A 83 -4.80 -16.92 11.27
C MET A 83 -4.27 -15.50 11.58
N MET A 84 -3.10 -15.14 11.04
CA MET A 84 -2.53 -13.80 11.22
C MET A 84 -3.43 -12.73 10.61
N VAL A 85 -3.88 -12.91 9.37
CA VAL A 85 -4.80 -12.00 8.69
C VAL A 85 -6.09 -11.82 9.49
N LYS A 86 -6.70 -12.92 9.94
CA LYS A 86 -7.92 -12.88 10.77
C LYS A 86 -7.72 -12.06 12.07
N ASN A 87 -6.59 -12.23 12.75
CA ASN A 87 -6.33 -11.55 14.01
C ASN A 87 -5.99 -10.06 13.83
N LEU A 88 -5.38 -9.70 12.70
CA LEU A 88 -4.92 -8.34 12.44
C LEU A 88 -5.95 -7.47 11.70
N ALA A 89 -6.85 -8.08 10.93
CA ALA A 89 -7.85 -7.37 10.13
C ALA A 89 -8.82 -6.55 11.00
N VAL A 90 -9.05 -5.29 10.61
CA VAL A 90 -10.03 -4.38 11.24
C VAL A 90 -11.45 -4.96 11.14
N GLU A 91 -11.85 -5.38 9.95
CA GLU A 91 -13.11 -6.07 9.73
C GLU A 91 -12.85 -7.58 9.78
N GLU A 92 -13.62 -8.31 10.58
CA GLU A 92 -13.55 -9.77 10.55
C GLU A 92 -14.02 -10.24 9.17
N PRO A 93 -13.16 -10.92 8.38
CA PRO A 93 -13.64 -11.62 7.20
C PRO A 93 -14.59 -12.70 7.71
N SER A 94 -15.87 -12.62 7.34
CA SER A 94 -16.91 -13.56 7.79
C SER A 94 -16.37 -15.00 7.84
N ALA A 95 -16.64 -15.79 8.88
CA ALA A 95 -16.03 -17.13 9.01
C ALA A 95 -16.29 -18.05 7.78
N LEU A 96 -17.45 -17.92 7.12
CA LEU A 96 -17.80 -18.58 5.85
C LEU A 96 -16.98 -18.09 4.64
N ILE A 97 -16.59 -16.81 4.67
CA ILE A 97 -15.68 -16.19 3.70
C ILE A 97 -14.28 -16.77 3.93
N LEU A 98 -13.77 -16.86 5.16
CA LEU A 98 -12.40 -17.35 5.38
C LEU A 98 -12.17 -18.80 4.88
N ASP A 99 -13.11 -19.72 5.08
CA ASP A 99 -12.95 -21.12 4.60
C ASP A 99 -13.04 -21.25 3.07
N THR A 100 -13.91 -20.45 2.44
CA THR A 100 -14.04 -20.40 0.97
C THR A 100 -12.83 -19.69 0.35
N TYR A 101 -12.37 -18.60 0.99
CA TYR A 101 -11.21 -17.82 0.58
C TYR A 101 -9.91 -18.57 0.82
N HIS A 102 -9.79 -19.40 1.86
CA HIS A 102 -8.56 -20.14 2.14
C HIS A 102 -8.17 -21.01 0.94
N LYS A 103 -9.13 -21.70 0.32
CA LYS A 103 -8.88 -22.52 -0.88
C LYS A 103 -8.57 -21.68 -2.12
N GLN A 104 -9.14 -20.48 -2.24
CA GLN A 104 -8.96 -19.62 -3.41
C GLN A 104 -7.72 -18.72 -3.32
N TYR A 105 -7.23 -18.41 -2.11
CA TYR A 105 -6.22 -17.38 -1.83
C TYR A 105 -5.00 -17.92 -1.05
N TYR A 106 -4.84 -19.25 -0.93
CA TYR A 106 -3.77 -19.87 -0.15
C TYR A 106 -2.35 -19.34 -0.47
N LEU A 107 -2.04 -18.97 -1.73
CA LEU A 107 -0.71 -18.46 -2.09
C LEU A 107 -0.46 -17.06 -1.53
N CYS A 108 -1.45 -16.16 -1.58
CA CYS A 108 -1.27 -14.82 -1.01
C CYS A 108 -1.36 -14.83 0.52
N LEU A 109 -2.11 -15.76 1.12
CA LEU A 109 -2.10 -16.00 2.57
C LEU A 109 -0.73 -16.51 3.03
N ALA A 110 -0.12 -17.45 2.30
CA ALA A 110 1.24 -17.90 2.57
C ALA A 110 2.26 -16.75 2.44
N ALA A 111 2.12 -15.88 1.44
CA ALA A 111 2.94 -14.68 1.31
C ALA A 111 2.73 -13.72 2.49
N ALA A 112 1.49 -13.52 2.94
CA ALA A 112 1.16 -12.68 4.09
C ALA A 112 1.85 -13.18 5.37
N ALA A 113 1.86 -14.50 5.60
CA ALA A 113 2.55 -15.10 6.75
C ALA A 113 4.03 -14.73 6.78
N ALA A 114 4.72 -14.84 5.64
CA ALA A 114 6.13 -14.48 5.52
C ALA A 114 6.35 -12.97 5.72
N THR A 115 5.52 -12.14 5.09
CA THR A 115 5.60 -10.68 5.19
C THR A 115 5.40 -10.19 6.62
N ILE A 116 4.34 -10.63 7.29
CA ILE A 116 4.04 -10.28 8.68
C ILE A 116 5.16 -10.74 9.61
N LYS A 117 5.59 -12.00 9.47
CA LYS A 117 6.67 -12.56 10.29
C LYS A 117 7.96 -11.77 10.15
N TRP A 118 8.33 -11.39 8.93
CA TRP A 118 9.53 -10.61 8.66
C TRP A 118 9.45 -9.19 9.24
N VAL A 119 8.30 -8.51 9.09
CA VAL A 119 8.05 -7.22 9.74
C VAL A 119 8.20 -7.34 11.26
N GLU A 120 7.69 -8.42 11.85
CA GLU A 120 7.74 -8.62 13.28
C GLU A 120 9.11 -9.02 13.84
N SER A 121 9.93 -9.73 13.05
CA SER A 121 11.26 -10.18 13.47
C SER A 121 12.34 -9.15 13.16
N GLU A 122 12.40 -8.68 11.91
CA GLU A 122 13.52 -7.89 11.40
C GLU A 122 13.34 -6.40 11.71
N LYS A 123 12.13 -5.86 11.53
CA LYS A 123 11.84 -4.46 11.88
C LYS A 123 11.55 -4.29 13.38
N GLY A 124 11.47 -5.40 14.14
CA GLY A 124 11.22 -5.38 15.58
C GLY A 124 9.86 -4.78 15.95
N LEU A 125 8.87 -4.92 15.07
CA LEU A 125 7.52 -4.41 15.30
C LEU A 125 6.60 -5.51 15.86
N SER A 126 5.58 -5.11 16.58
CA SER A 126 4.45 -5.94 16.99
C SER A 126 3.21 -5.23 16.46
N ILE A 127 2.43 -5.93 15.66
CA ILE A 127 1.24 -5.39 15.03
C ILE A 127 0.08 -5.59 16.00
N THR A 128 -0.70 -4.53 16.24
CA THR A 128 -1.87 -4.61 17.11
C THR A 128 -2.98 -5.40 16.41
N ASN A 129 -3.72 -6.22 17.16
CA ASN A 129 -4.89 -6.93 16.62
C ASN A 129 -5.96 -5.93 16.16
N HIS A 130 -6.70 -6.29 15.12
CA HIS A 130 -7.77 -5.46 14.54
C HIS A 130 -7.34 -4.04 14.15
N SER A 131 -6.08 -3.88 13.71
CA SER A 131 -5.52 -2.57 13.35
C SER A 131 -4.99 -2.50 11.92
N VAL A 132 -5.15 -3.55 11.12
CA VAL A 132 -4.68 -3.62 9.75
C VAL A 132 -5.88 -3.66 8.80
N LEU A 133 -5.91 -2.75 7.83
CA LEU A 133 -6.86 -2.83 6.73
C LEU A 133 -6.40 -3.93 5.79
N VAL A 134 -7.18 -5.00 5.64
CA VAL A 134 -6.86 -6.10 4.74
C VAL A 134 -7.77 -6.04 3.53
N THR A 135 -7.18 -5.99 2.33
CA THR A 135 -7.93 -6.03 1.08
C THR A 135 -7.51 -7.23 0.24
N PHE A 136 -8.49 -7.88 -0.37
CA PHE A 136 -8.26 -8.94 -1.34
C PHE A 136 -8.48 -8.36 -2.73
N ASN A 137 -7.40 -7.97 -3.39
CA ASN A 137 -7.44 -7.43 -4.73
C ASN A 137 -7.21 -8.57 -5.71
N GLY A 138 -8.25 -8.92 -6.48
CA GLY A 138 -8.03 -9.59 -7.76
C GLY A 138 -7.31 -8.63 -8.70
N SER A 139 -6.48 -9.14 -9.62
CA SER A 139 -5.89 -8.34 -10.70
C SER A 139 -6.94 -7.79 -11.69
N PHE A 140 -8.23 -7.98 -11.43
CA PHE A 140 -9.31 -7.81 -12.39
C PHE A 140 -10.10 -6.51 -12.21
N ASP A 141 -10.17 -5.94 -11.01
CA ASP A 141 -11.01 -4.75 -10.72
C ASP A 141 -10.41 -3.44 -11.27
N HIS A 142 -9.13 -3.47 -11.64
CA HIS A 142 -8.39 -2.34 -12.19
C HIS A 142 -7.81 -2.67 -13.56
N MET A 143 -7.64 -1.64 -14.39
CA MET A 143 -6.91 -1.74 -15.65
C MET A 143 -5.42 -1.94 -15.35
N SER A 144 -4.85 -2.99 -15.95
CA SER A 144 -3.41 -3.22 -15.90
C SER A 144 -2.71 -2.32 -16.90
N ILE A 145 -1.78 -1.50 -16.42
CA ILE A 145 -0.87 -0.70 -17.26
C ILE A 145 0.53 -1.29 -17.07
N ASP A 146 1.19 -1.64 -18.16
CA ASP A 146 2.57 -2.14 -18.09
C ASP A 146 3.57 -1.01 -17.80
N THR A 147 4.74 -1.37 -17.28
CA THR A 147 5.79 -0.41 -16.88
C THR A 147 6.25 0.48 -18.02
N THR A 148 6.32 -0.06 -19.25
CA THR A 148 6.75 0.69 -20.43
C THR A 148 5.70 1.74 -20.77
N SER A 149 4.41 1.39 -20.73
CA SER A 149 3.31 2.35 -20.90
C SER A 149 3.30 3.42 -19.79
N VAL A 150 3.56 3.06 -18.53
CA VAL A 150 3.66 4.04 -17.42
C VAL A 150 4.75 5.09 -17.69
N GLN A 151 5.91 4.67 -18.20
CA GLN A 151 7.02 5.55 -18.55
C GLN A 151 6.76 6.36 -19.82
N ASN A 152 6.27 5.72 -20.89
CA ASN A 152 6.01 6.35 -22.18
C ASN A 152 4.88 7.40 -22.09
N LEU A 153 3.89 7.17 -21.23
CA LEU A 153 2.82 8.12 -20.95
C LEU A 153 3.21 9.13 -19.86
N GLU A 154 4.42 9.05 -19.32
CA GLU A 154 4.94 9.90 -18.24
C GLU A 154 3.93 10.04 -17.09
N LEU A 155 3.28 8.94 -16.69
CA LEU A 155 2.14 9.01 -15.77
C LEU A 155 2.56 9.59 -14.42
N ILE A 156 3.74 9.18 -13.93
CA ILE A 156 4.25 9.53 -12.60
C ILE A 156 5.49 10.42 -12.68
N GLU A 157 6.49 9.99 -13.46
CA GLU A 157 7.76 10.70 -13.64
C GLU A 157 7.93 11.01 -15.13
N PRO A 158 8.49 12.19 -15.48
CA PRO A 158 8.81 12.50 -16.86
C PRO A 158 9.98 11.62 -17.35
N LEU A 159 10.05 11.37 -18.65
CA LEU A 159 11.10 10.57 -19.25
C LEU A 159 12.46 11.29 -19.11
N ALA A 160 13.42 10.62 -18.49
CA ALA A 160 14.75 11.17 -18.26
C ALA A 160 15.67 11.02 -19.48
N SER A 161 15.41 11.73 -20.59
CA SER A 161 16.43 12.01 -21.63
C SER A 161 15.89 12.85 -22.79
N ILE A 162 15.96 14.17 -22.67
CA ILE A 162 16.21 15.04 -23.84
C ILE A 162 17.31 16.03 -23.42
N PRO A 163 18.55 15.87 -23.90
CA PRO A 163 19.62 16.83 -23.67
C PRO A 163 19.17 18.24 -24.09
N GLY A 164 19.28 19.22 -23.20
CA GLY A 164 18.99 20.63 -23.50
C GLY A 164 17.65 21.19 -22.98
N LEU A 165 16.72 20.39 -22.46
CA LEU A 165 15.53 20.92 -21.78
C LEU A 165 15.81 21.22 -20.29
N PRO A 166 15.54 22.44 -19.78
CA PRO A 166 15.66 22.74 -18.36
C PRO A 166 14.65 21.92 -17.53
N SER A 167 15.11 21.36 -16.42
CA SER A 167 14.34 20.47 -15.52
C SER A 167 12.98 21.06 -15.08
N ASN A 168 12.88 22.39 -14.98
CA ASN A 168 11.67 23.11 -14.57
C ASN A 168 10.53 23.11 -15.60
N LYS A 169 10.73 22.62 -16.83
CA LYS A 169 9.66 22.51 -17.85
C LYS A 169 9.15 21.09 -18.10
N ARG A 170 9.69 20.08 -17.40
CA ARG A 170 9.22 18.68 -17.52
C ARG A 170 8.16 18.41 -16.45
N SER A 171 6.97 17.99 -16.87
CA SER A 171 5.87 17.64 -15.96
C SER A 171 5.24 16.33 -16.40
N SER A 172 5.17 15.37 -15.48
CA SER A 172 4.36 14.16 -15.63
C SER A 172 2.86 14.47 -15.50
N LEU A 173 2.02 13.54 -15.95
CA LEU A 173 0.57 13.64 -15.76
C LEU A 173 0.21 13.81 -14.27
N PHE A 174 0.86 13.04 -13.40
CA PHE A 174 0.71 13.17 -11.95
C PHE A 174 1.02 14.59 -11.47
N ARG A 175 2.14 15.19 -11.90
CA ARG A 175 2.49 16.56 -11.49
C ARG A 175 1.49 17.59 -12.01
N MET A 176 0.94 17.40 -13.21
CA MET A 176 -0.08 18.30 -13.77
C MET A 176 -1.40 18.25 -13.00
N LEU A 177 -1.84 17.05 -12.59
CA LEU A 177 -3.13 16.86 -11.93
C LEU A 177 -3.07 17.04 -10.41
N ASN A 178 -1.89 16.94 -9.79
CA ASN A 178 -1.77 16.94 -8.34
C ASN A 178 -1.92 18.34 -7.73
N SER A 179 -3.17 18.76 -7.55
CA SER A 179 -3.58 19.94 -6.78
C SER A 179 -4.10 19.58 -5.38
N THR A 180 -3.89 18.33 -4.95
CA THR A 180 -4.43 17.80 -3.69
C THR A 180 -3.88 18.54 -2.46
N LYS A 181 -4.69 18.63 -1.40
CA LYS A 181 -4.32 19.36 -0.17
C LYS A 181 -3.75 18.46 0.93
N THR A 182 -3.97 17.15 0.83
CA THR A 182 -3.54 16.15 1.80
C THR A 182 -2.57 15.17 1.17
N THR A 183 -1.62 14.65 1.96
CA THR A 183 -0.69 13.62 1.49
C THR A 183 -1.43 12.35 1.09
N GLY A 184 -2.49 11.98 1.82
CA GLY A 184 -3.38 10.87 1.46
C GLY A 184 -4.04 11.07 0.10
N GLY A 185 -4.55 12.27 -0.20
CA GLY A 185 -5.11 12.60 -1.51
C GLY A 185 -4.09 12.49 -2.64
N SER A 186 -2.86 12.97 -2.42
CA SER A 186 -1.77 12.82 -3.40
C SER A 186 -1.42 11.35 -3.66
N ARG A 187 -1.43 10.50 -2.62
CA ARG A 187 -1.20 9.05 -2.78
C ARG A 187 -2.35 8.38 -3.54
N LEU A 188 -3.59 8.74 -3.20
CA LEU A 188 -4.78 8.24 -3.88
C LEU A 188 -4.79 8.62 -5.37
N LEU A 189 -4.42 9.86 -5.70
CA LEU A 189 -4.28 10.29 -7.09
C LEU A 189 -3.23 9.46 -7.84
N ARG A 190 -2.05 9.26 -7.25
CA ARG A 190 -1.02 8.39 -7.82
C ARG A 190 -1.55 6.97 -8.06
N ALA A 191 -2.25 6.40 -7.09
CA ALA A 191 -2.83 5.07 -7.20
C ALA A 191 -3.88 4.99 -8.33
N ASN A 192 -4.79 5.98 -8.42
CA ASN A 192 -5.79 6.04 -9.48
C ASN A 192 -5.17 6.15 -10.89
N LEU A 193 -4.03 6.84 -11.04
CA LEU A 193 -3.33 6.93 -12.33
C LEU A 193 -2.66 5.61 -12.74
N LEU A 194 -2.10 4.87 -11.77
CA LEU A 194 -1.42 3.61 -12.03
C LEU A 194 -2.39 2.42 -12.16
N GLN A 195 -3.56 2.52 -11.53
CA GLN A 195 -4.60 1.48 -11.53
C GLN A 195 -6.00 2.08 -11.73
N PRO A 196 -6.32 2.54 -12.96
CA PRO A 196 -7.65 3.03 -13.26
C PRO A 196 -8.71 1.95 -12.99
N LEU A 197 -9.87 2.36 -12.45
CA LEU A 197 -10.97 1.45 -12.12
C LEU A 197 -11.64 0.91 -13.39
N LYS A 198 -12.10 -0.34 -13.34
CA LYS A 198 -12.99 -0.91 -14.37
C LYS A 198 -14.46 -0.86 -13.99
N ASP A 199 -14.78 -0.73 -12.70
CA ASP A 199 -16.15 -0.71 -12.22
C ASP A 199 -16.87 0.58 -12.65
N ILE A 200 -17.91 0.41 -13.47
CA ILE A 200 -18.64 1.53 -14.07
C ILE A 200 -19.43 2.28 -13.00
N GLU A 201 -20.01 1.60 -12.01
CA GLU A 201 -20.81 2.24 -10.97
C GLU A 201 -19.97 3.19 -10.13
N THR A 202 -18.79 2.75 -9.68
CA THR A 202 -17.83 3.60 -8.96
C THR A 202 -17.31 4.75 -9.83
N VAL A 203 -17.08 4.51 -11.13
CA VAL A 203 -16.65 5.58 -12.06
C VAL A 203 -17.74 6.65 -12.20
N SER A 204 -18.99 6.25 -12.41
CA SER A 204 -20.13 7.18 -12.50
C SER A 204 -20.31 7.97 -11.22
N ALA A 205 -20.25 7.32 -10.05
CA ALA A 205 -20.34 8.02 -8.77
C ALA A 205 -19.23 9.08 -8.59
N ARG A 206 -18.01 8.82 -9.07
CA ARG A 206 -16.93 9.82 -9.05
C ARG A 206 -17.19 11.00 -9.97
N LEU A 207 -17.82 10.76 -11.13
CA LEU A 207 -18.20 11.81 -12.07
C LEU A 207 -19.36 12.65 -11.50
N ASP A 208 -20.34 12.02 -10.86
CA ASP A 208 -21.44 12.73 -10.18
C ASP A 208 -20.89 13.66 -9.08
N CYS A 209 -19.94 13.19 -8.27
CA CYS A 209 -19.26 14.04 -7.28
C CYS A 209 -18.49 15.20 -7.93
N LEU A 210 -17.89 15.00 -9.10
CA LEU A 210 -17.19 16.07 -9.83
C LEU A 210 -18.19 17.13 -10.33
N ASP A 211 -19.32 16.69 -10.87
CA ASP A 211 -20.39 17.58 -11.34
C ASP A 211 -20.98 18.41 -10.19
N GLU A 212 -21.17 17.81 -9.02
CA GLU A 212 -21.61 18.53 -7.81
C GLU A 212 -20.59 19.60 -7.37
N LEU A 213 -19.31 19.24 -7.29
CA LEU A 213 -18.24 20.16 -6.88
C LEU A 213 -18.00 21.29 -7.88
N THR A 214 -18.14 21.01 -9.18
CA THR A 214 -17.97 22.03 -10.24
C THR A 214 -19.19 22.95 -10.35
N SER A 215 -20.38 22.44 -10.04
CA SER A 215 -21.63 23.23 -10.05
C SER A 215 -21.82 24.09 -8.79
N ASN A 216 -21.17 23.75 -7.67
CA ASN A 216 -21.30 24.45 -6.40
C ASN A 216 -19.96 24.98 -5.87
N GLU A 217 -19.58 26.18 -6.33
CA GLU A 217 -18.33 26.85 -5.97
C GLU A 217 -18.16 27.06 -4.45
N LYS A 218 -19.26 27.34 -3.73
CA LYS A 218 -19.24 27.50 -2.27
C LYS A 218 -18.87 26.20 -1.56
N LEU A 219 -19.47 25.08 -1.99
CA LEU A 219 -19.14 23.75 -1.48
C LEU A 219 -17.67 23.42 -1.76
N PHE A 220 -17.21 23.64 -3.00
CA PHE A 220 -15.83 23.40 -3.40
C PHE A 220 -14.84 24.16 -2.53
N PHE A 221 -14.98 25.48 -2.38
CA PHE A 221 -14.07 26.27 -1.55
C PHE A 221 -14.20 25.97 -0.05
N GLY A 222 -15.40 25.66 0.43
CA GLY A 222 -15.63 25.20 1.80
C GLY A 222 -14.82 23.94 2.11
N LEU A 223 -15.00 22.90 1.29
CA LEU A 223 -14.24 21.64 1.41
C LEU A 223 -12.73 21.88 1.27
N PHE A 224 -12.30 22.70 0.31
CA PHE A 224 -10.90 23.01 0.10
C PHE A 224 -10.24 23.69 1.31
N GLN A 225 -10.96 24.57 2.01
CA GLN A 225 -10.48 25.19 3.25
C GLN A 225 -10.39 24.19 4.39
N VAL A 226 -11.36 23.28 4.52
CA VAL A 226 -11.35 22.24 5.56
C VAL A 226 -10.21 21.25 5.32
N LEU A 227 -10.04 20.76 4.09
CA LEU A 227 -8.98 19.81 3.73
C LEU A 227 -7.56 20.35 4.00
N GLN A 228 -7.35 21.67 3.90
CA GLN A 228 -6.07 22.30 4.25
C GLN A 228 -5.77 22.28 5.75
N LYS A 229 -6.80 22.19 6.60
CA LYS A 229 -6.65 22.10 8.06
C LYS A 229 -6.37 20.67 8.53
N ILE A 230 -6.63 19.66 7.69
CA ILE A 230 -6.34 18.27 8.03
C ILE A 230 -4.81 18.08 8.11
N PRO A 231 -4.30 17.50 9.20
CA PRO A 231 -2.88 17.19 9.34
C PRO A 231 -2.35 16.34 8.18
N LYS A 232 -1.23 16.77 7.58
CA LYS A 232 -0.64 16.11 6.40
C LYS A 232 -0.20 14.67 6.63
N ASP A 233 0.06 14.29 7.88
CA ASP A 233 0.63 13.00 8.27
C ASP A 233 -0.34 12.16 9.12
N ILE A 234 -1.65 12.31 8.92
CA ILE A 234 -2.65 11.57 9.70
C ILE A 234 -2.45 10.05 9.61
N ASP A 235 -2.17 9.49 8.43
CA ASP A 235 -1.95 8.04 8.27
C ASP A 235 -0.76 7.55 9.10
N ARG A 236 0.31 8.36 9.16
CA ARG A 236 1.51 8.05 9.95
C ARG A 236 1.21 8.11 11.45
N VAL A 237 0.39 9.08 11.87
CA VAL A 237 -0.08 9.21 13.25
C VAL A 237 -0.90 7.99 13.64
N LEU A 238 -1.86 7.58 12.80
CA LEU A 238 -2.70 6.40 13.02
C LEU A 238 -1.84 5.12 13.11
N CYS A 239 -0.84 4.97 12.25
CA CYS A 239 0.08 3.83 12.28
C CYS A 239 0.88 3.70 13.58
N HIS A 240 1.09 4.78 14.34
CA HIS A 240 1.72 4.69 15.65
C HIS A 240 0.91 3.82 16.62
N PHE A 241 -0.41 3.79 16.46
CA PHE A 241 -1.30 2.97 17.27
C PHE A 241 -1.38 1.52 16.74
N CYS A 242 -1.18 1.33 15.44
CA CYS A 242 -1.12 0.00 14.80
C CYS A 242 0.17 -0.76 15.12
N PHE A 243 1.32 -0.08 15.24
CA PHE A 243 2.63 -0.72 15.39
C PHE A 243 3.33 -0.39 16.70
N LYS A 244 3.65 -1.43 17.49
CA LYS A 244 4.39 -1.34 18.74
C LYS A 244 5.80 -1.84 18.55
N SER A 245 6.83 -1.01 18.75
CA SER A 245 8.22 -1.51 18.77
C SER A 245 8.43 -2.46 19.95
N LYS A 246 8.95 -3.66 19.64
CA LYS A 246 9.45 -4.66 20.60
C LYS A 246 10.73 -4.11 21.23
N LYS A 247 10.82 -4.13 22.57
CA LYS A 247 12.01 -3.64 23.30
C LYS A 247 13.22 -4.50 22.96
N LEU A 248 14.21 -3.93 22.27
CA LEU A 248 15.53 -4.53 22.08
C LEU A 248 16.49 -3.97 23.15
N SER A 249 16.85 -4.80 24.13
CA SER A 249 17.86 -4.58 25.20
C SER A 249 17.56 -3.50 26.28
N VAL A 250 18.02 -3.78 27.50
CA VAL A 250 17.60 -3.14 28.77
C VAL A 250 18.34 -1.82 29.07
N GLU A 251 19.45 -1.51 28.41
CA GLU A 251 20.36 -0.43 28.86
C GLU A 251 20.07 0.96 28.27
N SER A 252 19.29 1.06 27.19
CA SER A 252 18.93 2.34 26.52
C SER A 252 17.55 2.91 26.94
N SER A 253 16.94 2.35 27.97
CA SER A 253 15.47 2.37 28.17
C SER A 253 14.85 3.70 28.64
N ARG A 254 15.58 4.61 29.29
CA ARG A 254 14.98 5.84 29.84
C ARG A 254 14.86 6.97 28.80
N TYR A 255 15.92 7.21 28.03
CA TYR A 255 15.91 8.25 26.98
C TYR A 255 14.98 7.91 25.81
N THR A 256 14.96 6.63 25.42
CA THR A 256 14.03 6.11 24.40
C THR A 256 12.57 6.17 24.85
N SER A 257 12.30 5.97 26.16
CA SER A 257 10.94 6.08 26.71
C SER A 257 10.42 7.51 26.65
N VAL A 258 11.21 8.53 27.03
CA VAL A 258 10.77 9.93 26.99
C VAL A 258 10.48 10.37 25.56
N ARG A 259 11.38 10.07 24.62
CA ARG A 259 11.18 10.38 23.19
C ARG A 259 9.95 9.67 22.63
N ARG A 260 9.70 8.42 23.01
CA ARG A 260 8.51 7.67 22.60
C ARG A 260 7.23 8.27 23.18
N SER A 261 7.21 8.62 24.46
CA SER A 261 6.08 9.31 25.09
C SER A 261 5.80 10.66 24.43
N GLN A 262 6.83 11.44 24.09
CA GLN A 262 6.67 12.70 23.35
C GLN A 262 6.06 12.46 21.97
N MET A 263 6.50 11.43 21.24
CA MET A 263 5.92 11.07 19.94
C MET A 263 4.44 10.64 20.06
N VAL A 264 4.09 9.83 21.07
CA VAL A 264 2.70 9.43 21.32
C VAL A 264 1.83 10.65 21.62
N VAL A 265 2.30 11.56 22.47
CA VAL A 265 1.54 12.79 22.81
C VAL A 265 1.35 13.66 21.57
N ALA A 266 2.39 13.87 20.76
CA ALA A 266 2.27 14.60 19.50
C ALA A 266 1.28 13.94 18.54
N SER A 267 1.31 12.60 18.43
CA SER A 267 0.34 11.83 17.65
C SER A 267 -1.10 12.00 18.16
N ILE A 268 -1.33 12.00 19.48
CA ILE A 268 -2.66 12.23 20.07
C ILE A 268 -3.17 13.64 19.77
N ILE A 269 -2.30 14.65 19.86
CA ILE A 269 -2.67 16.04 19.55
C ILE A 269 -3.10 16.15 18.09
N LEU A 270 -2.32 15.61 17.16
CA LEU A 270 -2.66 15.62 15.73
C LEU A 270 -3.95 14.84 15.44
N LEU A 271 -4.19 13.73 16.14
CA LEU A 271 -5.44 12.98 16.02
C LEU A 271 -6.63 13.82 16.51
N LYS A 272 -6.50 14.51 17.65
CA LYS A 272 -7.53 15.42 18.15
C LYS A 272 -7.84 16.52 17.14
N GLU A 273 -6.82 17.19 16.60
CA GLU A 273 -6.99 18.23 15.58
C GLU A 273 -7.70 17.71 14.33
N ALA A 274 -7.34 16.51 13.87
CA ALA A 274 -8.02 15.87 12.74
C ALA A 274 -9.50 15.58 13.05
N LEU A 275 -9.80 15.03 14.23
CA LEU A 275 -11.16 14.72 14.66
C LEU A 275 -12.02 15.99 14.81
N GLU A 276 -11.44 17.11 15.26
CA GLU A 276 -12.13 18.41 15.34
C GLU A 276 -12.47 18.98 13.94
N ALA A 277 -11.74 18.59 12.90
CA ALA A 277 -12.01 19.01 11.53
C ALA A 277 -13.11 18.18 10.84
N LEU A 278 -13.39 16.95 11.28
CA LEU A 278 -14.35 16.04 10.63
C LEU A 278 -15.79 16.57 10.57
N PRO A 279 -16.36 17.20 11.63
CA PRO A 279 -17.71 17.75 11.57
C PRO A 279 -17.88 18.89 10.55
N LEU A 280 -16.78 19.48 10.07
CA LEU A 280 -16.81 20.48 9.02
C LEU A 280 -16.94 19.85 7.62
N LEU A 281 -16.71 18.54 7.48
CA LEU A 281 -16.91 17.77 6.26
C LEU A 281 -18.32 17.20 6.14
N SER A 282 -19.09 17.15 7.24
CA SER A 282 -20.43 16.58 7.27
C SER A 282 -21.55 17.60 7.01
N LYS A 283 -21.20 18.86 6.71
CA LYS A 283 -22.12 19.98 6.48
C LYS A 283 -22.00 20.46 5.05
#